data_AF-A0A383W5G1-F1
#
_entry.id   AF-A0A383W5G1-F1
#
_cell.length_a   1.000
_cell.length_b   1.000
_cell.length_c   1.000
_cell.angle_alpha   90.00
_cell.angle_beta   90.00
_cell.angle_gamma   90.00
#
_symmetry.space_group_name_H-M   'P 1'
#
loop_
_entity.id
_entity.type
_entity.pdbx_description
1 polymer ?
#
loop_
_entity_poly.entity_id
_entity_poly.type
_entity_poly.pdbx_seq_one_letter_code
_entity_poly.pdbx_strand_id
1 'polypeptide(L)'
;MRPGEWERLRTGIALKTFTALMKRYQHMSAAEEAAKLREARRFAKGLFYNVRGDASRPYLIREDFSPFFDSTAMADQAFSYFDKDNDAQLTVREMKDSVVAVFKERKNMAHSLKDTHSIVATLEAGIGFLFHFVFAAIYLLVWGMDIVKGFSTFSATVLALTFVFGNSVRQIYESMLFLFVEHAFDVGDLLEVEAVQYRVKKIDLQFI
;
A
#
# COMPACT_ATOMS: atom_id res chain seq x y z
N MET A 1 26.12 25.14 -8.81
CA MET A 1 24.97 24.32 -9.28
C MET A 1 23.74 25.20 -9.32
N ARG A 2 22.98 25.14 -10.42
CA ARG A 2 21.78 25.96 -10.61
C ARG A 2 20.63 25.41 -9.75
N PRO A 3 19.67 26.24 -9.31
CA PRO A 3 18.55 25.80 -8.45
C PRO A 3 17.78 24.58 -8.98
N GLY A 4 17.58 24.46 -10.30
CA GLY A 4 16.89 23.29 -10.91
C GLY A 4 17.70 21.99 -10.94
N GLU A 5 19.03 22.03 -10.74
CA GLU A 5 19.86 20.83 -10.62
C GLU A 5 19.67 20.18 -9.24
N TRP A 6 19.42 20.99 -8.20
CA TRP A 6 19.12 20.50 -6.85
C TRP A 6 17.79 19.77 -6.77
N GLU A 7 16.74 20.29 -7.42
CA GLU A 7 15.46 19.58 -7.47
C GLU A 7 15.59 18.26 -8.20
N ARG A 8 16.22 18.22 -9.37
CA ARG A 8 16.44 16.98 -10.12
C ARG A 8 17.23 15.93 -9.33
N LEU A 9 18.25 16.36 -8.58
CA LEU A 9 19.01 15.47 -7.70
C LEU A 9 18.16 14.98 -6.53
N ARG A 10 17.35 15.84 -5.90
CA ARG A 10 16.45 15.44 -4.81
C ARG A 10 15.39 14.46 -5.30
N THR A 11 14.76 14.73 -6.44
CA THR A 11 13.77 13.83 -7.06
C THR A 11 14.41 12.51 -7.47
N GLY A 12 15.62 12.55 -8.06
CA GLY A 12 16.37 11.35 -8.44
C GLY A 12 16.83 10.50 -7.25
N ILE A 13 17.28 11.13 -6.16
CA ILE A 13 17.62 10.44 -4.90
C ILE A 13 16.36 9.85 -4.30
N ALA A 14 15.26 10.62 -4.20
CA ALA A 14 13.99 10.16 -3.68
C ALA A 14 13.50 8.92 -4.44
N LEU A 15 13.44 8.98 -5.78
CA LEU A 15 13.09 7.85 -6.64
C LEU A 15 14.00 6.64 -6.42
N LYS A 16 15.32 6.82 -6.37
CA LYS A 16 16.26 5.71 -6.14
C LYS A 16 16.09 5.09 -4.75
N THR A 17 15.94 5.91 -3.71
CA THR A 17 15.69 5.41 -2.35
C THR A 17 14.35 4.71 -2.24
N PHE A 18 13.33 5.21 -2.94
CA PHE A 18 11.97 4.67 -2.95
C PHE A 18 11.91 3.32 -3.68
N THR A 19 12.50 3.23 -4.86
CA THR A 19 12.63 1.97 -5.61
C THR A 19 13.49 0.95 -4.86
N ALA A 20 14.57 1.40 -4.22
CA ALA A 20 15.39 0.54 -3.36
C ALA A 20 14.59 0.04 -2.14
N LEU A 21 13.73 0.88 -1.56
CA LEU A 21 12.87 0.51 -0.44
C LEU A 21 11.83 -0.54 -0.87
N MET A 22 11.14 -0.31 -1.98
CA MET A 22 10.21 -1.29 -2.57
C MET A 22 10.89 -2.64 -2.84
N LYS A 23 12.04 -2.63 -3.50
CA LYS A 23 12.81 -3.84 -3.81
C LYS A 23 13.26 -4.58 -2.54
N ARG A 24 13.60 -3.84 -1.48
CA ARG A 24 14.05 -4.39 -0.20
C ARG A 24 12.94 -5.10 0.57
N TYR A 25 11.70 -4.62 0.48
CA TYR A 25 10.55 -5.23 1.14
C TYR A 25 9.87 -6.32 0.29
N GLN A 26 10.04 -6.30 -1.03
CA GLN A 26 9.37 -7.21 -1.98
C GLN A 26 9.71 -8.70 -1.85
N HIS A 27 10.94 -9.04 -1.45
CA HIS A 27 11.43 -10.42 -1.39
C HIS A 27 11.79 -10.88 0.01
N MET A 28 11.37 -10.11 1.03
CA MET A 28 11.77 -10.37 2.40
C MET A 28 11.05 -11.63 2.89
N SER A 29 11.81 -12.70 3.11
CA SER A 29 11.29 -13.93 3.68
C SER A 29 10.80 -13.70 5.12
N ALA A 30 9.93 -14.59 5.63
CA ALA A 30 9.46 -14.49 7.02
C ALA A 30 10.62 -14.49 8.04
N ALA A 31 11.72 -15.18 7.73
CA ALA A 31 12.93 -15.20 8.57
C ALA A 31 13.68 -13.86 8.56
N GLU A 32 13.82 -13.24 7.39
CA GLU A 32 14.43 -11.91 7.24
C GLU A 32 13.57 -10.82 7.88
N GLU A 33 12.24 -10.92 7.75
CA GLU A 33 11.30 -10.04 8.43
C GLU A 33 11.46 -10.12 9.95
N ALA A 34 11.49 -11.33 10.49
CA ALA A 34 11.73 -11.53 11.92
C ALA A 34 13.08 -10.94 12.36
N ALA A 35 14.13 -11.08 11.54
CA ALA A 35 15.44 -10.48 11.80
C ALA A 35 15.38 -8.94 11.81
N LYS A 36 14.69 -8.33 10.84
CA LYS A 36 14.51 -6.87 10.77
C LYS A 36 13.67 -6.32 11.91
N LEU A 37 12.63 -7.05 12.33
CA LEU A 37 11.85 -6.70 13.52
C LEU A 37 12.69 -6.78 14.81
N ARG A 38 13.60 -7.77 14.92
CA ARG A 38 14.56 -7.83 16.04
C ARG A 38 15.51 -6.63 16.02
N GLU A 39 16.03 -6.27 14.86
CA GLU A 39 16.90 -5.10 14.68
C GLU A 39 16.17 -3.80 15.04
N ALA A 40 14.92 -3.61 14.57
CA ALA A 40 14.09 -2.46 14.90
C ALA A 40 13.83 -2.34 16.41
N ARG A 41 13.55 -3.47 17.10
CA ARG A 41 13.40 -3.48 18.57
C ARG A 41 14.70 -3.15 19.30
N ARG A 42 15.85 -3.60 18.79
CA ARG A 42 17.17 -3.27 19.36
C ARG A 42 17.49 -1.79 19.18
N PHE A 43 17.21 -1.25 18.00
CA PHE A 43 17.34 0.17 17.71
C PHE A 43 16.44 1.01 18.62
N ALA A 44 15.16 0.66 18.76
CA ALA A 44 14.22 1.34 19.65
C ALA A 44 14.70 1.36 21.11
N LYS A 45 15.26 0.23 21.58
CA LYS A 45 15.87 0.16 22.91
C LYS A 45 17.08 1.10 23.04
N GLY A 46 17.95 1.15 22.03
CA GLY A 46 19.09 2.08 22.03
C GLY A 46 18.65 3.54 22.00
N LEU A 47 17.67 3.87 21.16
CA LEU A 47 17.10 5.20 21.04
C LEU A 47 16.50 5.67 22.38
N PHE A 48 15.75 4.81 23.06
CA PHE A 48 15.21 5.11 24.39
C PHE A 48 16.28 5.56 25.38
N TYR A 49 17.38 4.80 25.49
CA TYR A 49 18.44 5.13 26.44
C TYR A 49 19.28 6.33 26.02
N ASN A 50 19.36 6.62 24.72
CA ASN A 50 20.08 7.79 24.20
C ASN A 50 19.30 9.09 24.39
N VAL A 51 17.97 9.05 24.30
CA VAL A 51 17.10 10.21 24.51
C VAL A 51 16.91 10.51 26.00
N ARG A 52 17.08 9.51 26.86
CA ARG A 52 16.87 9.64 28.30
C ARG A 52 17.87 10.61 28.95
N GLY A 53 17.36 11.76 29.39
CA GLY A 53 18.16 12.80 30.04
C GLY A 53 18.58 12.45 31.48
N ASP A 54 17.83 11.58 32.17
CA ASP A 54 18.13 11.17 33.56
C ASP A 54 18.09 9.65 33.72
N ALA A 55 19.21 9.08 34.14
CA ALA A 55 19.37 7.65 34.34
C ALA A 55 18.52 7.06 35.48
N SER A 56 18.07 7.90 36.42
CA SER A 56 17.29 7.49 37.60
C SER A 56 15.83 7.13 37.25
N ARG A 57 15.29 7.68 36.15
CA ARG A 57 13.90 7.48 35.73
C ARG A 57 13.77 6.30 34.75
N PRO A 58 12.74 5.44 34.89
CA PRO A 58 12.52 4.31 33.99
C PRO A 58 11.69 4.66 32.73
N TYR A 59 11.22 5.91 32.60
CA TYR A 59 10.41 6.43 31.50
C TYR A 59 11.02 7.75 30.95
N LEU A 60 10.56 8.16 29.76
CA LEU A 60 10.88 9.46 29.14
C LEU A 60 9.74 10.44 29.33
N ILE A 61 10.08 11.72 29.48
CA ILE A 61 9.11 12.84 29.53
C ILE A 61 9.27 13.76 28.31
N ARG A 62 8.33 14.68 28.10
CA ARG A 62 8.30 15.60 26.95
C ARG A 62 9.56 16.47 26.87
N GLU A 63 10.10 16.84 28.01
CA GLU A 63 11.29 17.64 28.18
C GLU A 63 12.54 16.92 27.66
N ASP A 64 12.58 15.57 27.72
CA ASP A 64 13.69 14.79 27.18
C ASP A 64 13.75 14.85 25.64
N PHE A 65 12.64 15.20 24.98
CA PHE A 65 12.57 15.37 23.53
C PHE A 65 12.98 16.76 23.07
N SER A 66 12.85 17.77 23.93
CA SER A 66 13.10 19.18 23.59
C SER A 66 14.48 19.46 22.97
N PRO A 67 15.60 18.81 23.39
CA PRO A 67 16.91 19.03 22.78
C PRO A 67 17.06 18.52 21.33
N PHE A 68 16.13 17.67 20.86
CA PHE A 68 16.22 17.01 19.55
C PHE A 68 15.37 17.66 18.46
N PHE A 69 14.56 18.68 18.80
CA PHE A 69 13.67 19.36 17.88
C PHE A 69 13.82 20.88 17.98
N ASP A 70 13.73 21.58 16.85
CA ASP A 70 13.90 23.04 16.79
C ASP A 70 12.72 23.81 17.43
N SER A 71 11.56 23.17 17.54
CA SER A 71 10.32 23.78 18.08
C SER A 71 9.69 22.88 19.13
N THR A 72 9.28 23.49 20.24
CA THR A 72 8.55 22.82 21.33
C THR A 72 7.29 22.12 20.82
N ALA A 73 6.58 22.73 19.87
CA ALA A 73 5.38 22.12 19.28
C ALA A 73 5.71 20.82 18.50
N MET A 74 6.87 20.76 17.84
CA MET A 74 7.32 19.54 17.16
C MET A 74 7.77 18.47 18.15
N ALA A 75 8.40 18.86 19.26
CA ALA A 75 8.77 17.94 20.33
C ALA A 75 7.54 17.32 20.99
N ASP A 76 6.51 18.13 21.29
CA ASP A 76 5.24 17.65 21.84
C ASP A 76 4.52 16.71 20.88
N GLN A 77 4.48 17.06 19.59
CA GLN A 77 3.90 16.20 18.57
C GLN A 77 4.66 14.88 18.46
N ALA A 78 6.00 14.91 18.45
CA ALA A 78 6.82 13.71 18.40
C ALA A 78 6.61 12.83 19.64
N PHE A 79 6.54 13.43 20.83
CA PHE A 79 6.28 12.70 22.07
C PHE A 79 4.91 12.02 22.03
N SER A 80 3.85 12.74 21.62
CA SER A 80 2.49 12.21 21.49
C SER A 80 2.37 11.07 20.47
N TYR A 81 3.28 10.99 19.49
CA TYR A 81 3.32 9.86 18.57
C TYR A 81 3.81 8.56 19.24
N PHE A 82 4.69 8.68 20.23
CA PHE A 82 5.26 7.53 20.95
C PHE A 82 4.42 7.12 22.15
N ASP A 83 3.85 8.08 22.88
CA ASP A 83 2.96 7.91 24.05
C ASP A 83 1.56 7.47 23.59
N LYS A 84 1.26 6.17 23.74
CA LYS A 84 0.01 5.60 23.17
C LYS A 84 -1.15 5.62 24.14
N ASP A 85 -0.88 5.59 25.43
CA ASP A 85 -1.89 5.61 26.49
C ASP A 85 -2.12 7.01 27.06
N ASN A 86 -1.36 8.02 26.60
CA ASN A 86 -1.44 9.43 26.99
C ASN A 86 -1.19 9.62 28.50
N ASP A 87 -0.35 8.78 29.11
CA ASP A 87 0.00 8.89 30.52
C ASP A 87 1.16 9.86 30.80
N ALA A 88 1.69 10.48 29.73
CA ALA A 88 2.85 11.37 29.73
C ALA A 88 4.16 10.73 30.22
N GLN A 89 4.23 9.40 30.26
CA GLN A 89 5.39 8.60 30.65
C GLN A 89 5.73 7.56 29.59
N LEU A 90 6.58 7.95 28.65
CA LEU A 90 6.93 7.04 27.57
C LEU A 90 7.84 5.92 28.08
N THR A 91 7.36 4.68 27.99
CA THR A 91 8.08 3.48 28.41
C THR A 91 8.93 2.86 27.29
N VAL A 92 9.90 2.01 27.67
CA VAL A 92 10.70 1.23 26.69
C VAL A 92 9.83 0.36 25.79
N ARG A 93 8.68 -0.12 26.29
CA ARG A 93 7.76 -0.98 25.54
C ARG A 93 7.10 -0.18 24.43
N GLU A 94 6.55 0.98 24.75
CA GLU A 94 5.87 1.84 23.78
C GLU A 94 6.82 2.35 22.71
N MET A 95 8.04 2.75 23.10
CA MET A 95 9.09 3.11 22.14
C MET A 95 9.35 1.97 21.13
N LYS A 96 9.44 0.72 21.60
CA LYS A 96 9.61 -0.46 20.73
C LYS A 96 8.40 -0.68 19.84
N ASP A 97 7.20 -0.60 20.39
CA ASP A 97 5.96 -0.87 19.66
C ASP A 97 5.70 0.19 18.59
N SER A 98 6.00 1.45 18.87
CA SER A 98 5.90 2.56 17.91
C SER A 98 6.94 2.44 16.80
N VAL A 99 8.20 2.12 17.11
CA VAL A 99 9.22 1.87 16.06
C VAL A 99 8.87 0.66 15.20
N VAL A 100 8.37 -0.42 15.81
CA VAL A 100 7.89 -1.60 15.07
C VAL A 100 6.66 -1.26 14.22
N ALA A 101 5.75 -0.42 14.71
CA ALA A 101 4.60 0.05 13.94
C ALA A 101 5.05 0.83 12.70
N VAL A 102 5.97 1.79 12.85
CA VAL A 102 6.56 2.53 11.71
C VAL A 102 7.19 1.58 10.69
N PHE A 103 7.93 0.57 11.14
CA PHE A 103 8.54 -0.42 10.25
C PHE A 103 7.47 -1.19 9.44
N LYS A 104 6.41 -1.66 10.11
CA LYS A 104 5.30 -2.36 9.46
C LYS A 104 4.52 -1.47 8.52
N GLU A 105 4.28 -0.23 8.90
CA GLU A 105 3.60 0.77 8.08
C GLU A 105 4.37 1.05 6.78
N ARG A 106 5.70 1.26 6.87
CA ARG A 106 6.57 1.41 5.69
C ARG A 106 6.55 0.20 4.77
N LYS A 107 6.53 -1.01 5.33
CA LYS A 107 6.38 -2.25 4.56
C LYS A 107 5.02 -2.28 3.86
N ASN A 108 3.93 -1.97 4.56
CA ASN A 108 2.58 -1.99 4.01
C ASN A 108 2.44 -0.96 2.88
N MET A 109 2.96 0.26 3.05
CA MET A 109 3.00 1.27 2.00
C MET A 109 3.72 0.75 0.74
N ALA A 110 4.89 0.13 0.90
CA ALA A 110 5.63 -0.47 -0.22
C ALA A 110 4.83 -1.58 -0.92
N HIS A 111 4.07 -2.39 -0.18
CA HIS A 111 3.18 -3.39 -0.76
C HIS A 111 2.01 -2.76 -1.52
N SER A 112 1.29 -1.80 -0.95
CA SER A 112 0.16 -1.13 -1.60
C SER A 112 0.55 -0.44 -2.91
N LEU A 113 1.75 0.15 -2.95
CA LEU A 113 2.28 0.78 -4.17
C LEU A 113 2.58 -0.25 -5.27
N LYS A 114 3.11 -1.41 -4.91
CA LYS A 114 3.31 -2.53 -5.85
C LYS A 114 1.96 -3.01 -6.39
N ASP A 115 1.00 -3.22 -5.52
CA ASP A 115 -0.33 -3.71 -5.90
C ASP A 115 -0.97 -2.73 -6.90
N THR A 116 -0.85 -1.43 -6.65
CA THR A 116 -1.28 -0.37 -7.59
C THR A 116 -0.58 -0.48 -8.95
N HIS A 117 0.75 -0.63 -8.97
CA HIS A 117 1.50 -0.80 -10.21
C HIS A 117 1.08 -2.07 -10.97
N SER A 118 0.81 -3.17 -10.25
CA SER A 118 0.34 -4.41 -10.87
C SER A 118 -1.03 -4.25 -11.50
N ILE A 119 -1.95 -3.52 -10.84
CA ILE A 119 -3.28 -3.22 -11.39
C ILE A 119 -3.14 -2.42 -12.69
N VAL A 120 -2.28 -1.40 -12.71
CA VAL A 120 -2.03 -0.60 -13.93
C VAL A 120 -1.48 -1.47 -15.06
N ALA A 121 -0.52 -2.34 -14.78
CA ALA A 121 0.05 -3.24 -15.80
C ALA A 121 -0.99 -4.21 -16.38
N THR A 122 -1.88 -4.75 -15.55
CA THR A 122 -2.98 -5.61 -16.00
C THR A 122 -3.97 -4.83 -16.88
N LEU A 123 -4.27 -3.58 -16.53
CA LEU A 123 -5.15 -2.72 -17.30
C LEU A 123 -4.52 -2.38 -18.67
N GLU A 124 -3.23 -2.07 -18.70
CA GLU A 124 -2.48 -1.85 -19.94
C GLU A 124 -2.52 -3.11 -20.83
N ALA A 125 -2.31 -4.30 -20.25
CA ALA A 125 -2.39 -5.55 -21.00
C ALA A 125 -3.80 -5.80 -21.56
N GLY A 126 -4.87 -5.49 -20.79
CA GLY A 126 -6.25 -5.61 -21.24
C GLY A 126 -6.61 -4.66 -22.38
N ILE A 127 -6.20 -3.39 -22.28
CA ILE A 127 -6.37 -2.40 -23.35
C ILE A 127 -5.54 -2.78 -24.58
N GLY A 128 -4.31 -3.26 -24.38
CA GLY A 128 -3.44 -3.76 -25.44
C GLY A 128 -4.05 -4.95 -26.18
N PHE A 129 -4.68 -5.89 -25.46
CA PHE A 129 -5.42 -7.00 -26.05
C PHE A 129 -6.59 -6.52 -26.91
N LEU A 130 -7.35 -5.53 -26.46
CA LEU A 130 -8.43 -4.94 -27.24
C LEU A 130 -7.91 -4.31 -28.54
N PHE A 131 -6.85 -3.51 -28.47
CA PHE A 131 -6.24 -2.95 -29.68
C PHE A 131 -5.74 -4.04 -30.62
N HIS A 132 -5.08 -5.07 -30.09
CA HIS A 132 -4.60 -6.19 -30.88
C HIS A 132 -5.75 -6.91 -31.62
N PHE A 133 -6.89 -7.08 -30.97
CA PHE A 133 -8.08 -7.66 -31.58
C PHE A 133 -8.63 -6.81 -32.74
N VAL A 134 -8.67 -5.49 -32.57
CA VAL A 134 -9.08 -4.55 -33.63
C VAL A 134 -8.11 -4.60 -34.82
N PHE A 135 -6.80 -4.58 -34.55
CA PHE A 135 -5.79 -4.68 -35.61
C PHE A 135 -5.87 -6.02 -36.36
N ALA A 136 -6.11 -7.13 -35.64
CA ALA A 136 -6.32 -8.44 -36.27
C ALA A 136 -7.55 -8.44 -37.20
N ALA A 137 -8.66 -7.80 -36.80
CA ALA A 137 -9.84 -7.67 -37.65
C ALA A 137 -9.56 -6.84 -38.92
N ILE A 138 -8.80 -5.74 -38.81
CA ILE A 138 -8.36 -4.93 -39.96
C ILE A 138 -7.44 -5.75 -40.88
N TYR A 139 -6.52 -6.54 -40.32
CA TYR A 139 -5.64 -7.41 -41.10
C TYR A 139 -6.43 -8.43 -41.94
N LEU A 140 -7.44 -9.07 -41.35
CA LEU A 140 -8.32 -10.01 -42.05
C LEU A 140 -9.10 -9.34 -43.20
N LEU A 141 -9.55 -8.09 -43.00
CA LEU A 141 -10.19 -7.29 -44.06
C LEU A 141 -9.27 -7.04 -45.23
N VAL A 142 -8.01 -6.65 -44.98
CA VAL A 142 -7.03 -6.36 -46.03
C VAL A 142 -6.74 -7.60 -46.88
N TRP A 143 -6.75 -8.78 -46.27
CA TRP A 143 -6.57 -10.07 -46.95
C TRP A 143 -7.84 -10.59 -47.67
N GLY A 144 -8.93 -9.82 -47.66
CA GLY A 144 -10.18 -10.20 -48.32
C GLY A 144 -10.90 -11.37 -47.65
N MET A 145 -10.58 -11.67 -46.38
CA MET A 145 -11.31 -12.66 -45.61
C MET A 145 -12.64 -12.10 -45.15
N ASP A 146 -13.69 -12.91 -45.30
CA ASP A 146 -15.03 -12.54 -44.85
C ASP A 146 -15.08 -12.56 -43.31
N ILE A 147 -14.91 -11.38 -42.69
CA ILE A 147 -14.92 -11.23 -41.24
C ILE A 147 -16.22 -11.78 -40.67
N VAL A 148 -17.36 -11.62 -41.36
CA VAL A 148 -18.67 -12.03 -40.83
C VAL A 148 -18.69 -13.54 -40.57
N LYS A 149 -18.06 -14.33 -41.45
CA LYS A 149 -17.95 -15.78 -41.30
C LYS A 149 -17.03 -16.18 -40.15
N GLY A 150 -15.89 -15.50 -39.98
CA GLY A 150 -14.97 -15.72 -38.85
C GLY A 150 -15.57 -15.27 -37.51
N PHE A 151 -16.27 -14.13 -37.52
CA PHE A 151 -16.97 -13.55 -36.39
C PHE A 151 -18.16 -14.39 -35.99
N SER A 152 -18.85 -15.05 -36.91
CA SER A 152 -19.94 -16.00 -36.61
C SER A 152 -19.45 -17.16 -35.74
N THR A 153 -18.30 -17.75 -36.08
CA THR A 153 -17.71 -18.85 -35.29
C THR A 153 -17.21 -18.33 -33.93
N PHE A 154 -16.54 -17.16 -33.92
CA PHE A 154 -16.09 -16.53 -32.69
C PHE A 154 -17.24 -16.14 -31.75
N SER A 155 -18.33 -15.60 -32.30
CA SER A 155 -19.53 -15.20 -31.56
C SER A 155 -20.18 -16.40 -30.88
N ALA A 156 -20.23 -17.56 -31.53
CA ALA A 156 -20.73 -18.78 -30.91
C ALA A 156 -19.89 -19.20 -29.69
N THR A 157 -18.56 -19.09 -29.78
CA THR A 157 -17.66 -19.36 -28.65
C THR A 157 -17.80 -18.34 -27.53
N VAL A 158 -17.86 -17.04 -27.84
CA VAL A 158 -18.08 -15.98 -26.85
C VAL A 158 -19.44 -16.14 -26.16
N LEU A 159 -20.48 -16.49 -26.91
CA LEU A 159 -21.80 -16.77 -26.37
C LEU A 159 -21.77 -17.97 -25.43
N ALA A 160 -21.09 -19.06 -25.80
CA ALA A 160 -20.92 -20.22 -24.93
C ALA A 160 -20.16 -19.86 -23.63
N LEU A 161 -19.08 -19.07 -23.73
CA LEU A 161 -18.35 -18.56 -22.57
C LEU A 161 -19.23 -17.65 -21.70
N THR A 162 -20.11 -16.86 -22.29
CA THR A 162 -21.06 -16.01 -21.56
C THR A 162 -22.06 -16.85 -20.76
N PHE A 163 -22.50 -18.00 -21.28
CA PHE A 163 -23.35 -18.90 -20.50
C PHE A 163 -22.62 -19.56 -19.33
N VAL A 164 -21.33 -19.86 -19.47
CA VAL A 164 -20.53 -20.47 -18.39
C VAL A 164 -20.11 -19.44 -17.34
N PHE A 165 -19.68 -18.26 -17.76
CA PHE A 165 -19.04 -17.26 -16.89
C PHE A 165 -19.89 -16.01 -16.64
N GLY A 166 -21.06 -15.87 -17.27
CA GLY A 166 -21.86 -14.65 -17.23
C GLY A 166 -22.29 -14.25 -15.81
N ASN A 167 -22.65 -15.23 -14.97
CA ASN A 167 -23.00 -14.97 -13.58
C ASN A 167 -21.80 -14.44 -12.78
N SER A 168 -20.61 -15.00 -12.99
CA SER A 168 -19.39 -14.52 -12.34
C SER A 168 -19.03 -13.09 -12.77
N VAL A 169 -19.14 -12.79 -14.07
CA VAL A 169 -18.89 -11.44 -14.58
C VAL A 169 -19.90 -10.44 -14.01
N ARG A 170 -21.18 -10.82 -13.91
CA ARG A 170 -22.22 -9.99 -13.29
C ARG A 170 -21.91 -9.68 -11.83
N GLN A 171 -21.55 -10.69 -11.04
CA GLN A 171 -21.24 -10.53 -9.62
C GLN A 171 -20.00 -9.63 -9.40
N ILE A 172 -18.99 -9.76 -10.25
CA ILE A 172 -17.82 -8.87 -10.25
C ILE A 172 -18.24 -7.43 -10.61
N TYR A 173 -19.10 -7.25 -11.61
CA TYR A 173 -19.55 -5.92 -12.02
C TYR A 173 -20.37 -5.21 -10.94
N GLU A 174 -21.32 -5.92 -10.32
CA GLU A 174 -22.11 -5.39 -9.20
C GLU A 174 -21.20 -5.00 -8.02
N SER A 175 -20.22 -5.86 -7.69
CA SER A 175 -19.21 -5.56 -6.66
C SER A 175 -18.35 -4.33 -7.01
N MET A 176 -17.97 -4.19 -8.29
CA MET A 176 -17.19 -3.05 -8.78
C MET A 176 -17.98 -1.74 -8.68
N LEU A 177 -19.26 -1.74 -9.06
CA LEU A 177 -20.12 -0.56 -8.93
C LEU A 177 -20.28 -0.14 -7.47
N PHE A 178 -20.52 -1.10 -6.58
CA PHE A 178 -20.67 -0.83 -5.15
C PHE A 178 -19.41 -0.20 -4.53
N LEU A 179 -18.22 -0.70 -4.91
CA LEU A 179 -16.95 -0.20 -4.39
C LEU A 179 -16.51 1.13 -4.99
N PHE A 180 -16.59 1.29 -6.31
CA PHE A 180 -15.98 2.43 -7.00
C PHE A 180 -16.95 3.54 -7.39
N VAL A 181 -18.25 3.24 -7.50
CA VAL A 181 -19.26 4.24 -7.86
C VAL A 181 -19.97 4.72 -6.61
N GLU A 182 -20.57 3.80 -5.85
CA GLU A 182 -21.34 4.14 -4.66
C GLU A 182 -20.46 4.49 -3.46
N HIS A 183 -19.18 4.10 -3.45
CA HIS A 183 -18.24 4.30 -2.33
C HIS A 183 -18.86 3.89 -0.99
N ALA A 184 -19.50 2.72 -0.96
CA ALA A 184 -20.19 2.28 0.25
C ALA A 184 -19.23 2.06 1.43
N PHE A 185 -17.95 1.74 1.15
CA PHE A 185 -16.89 1.56 2.14
C PHE A 185 -15.54 2.04 1.62
N ASP A 186 -14.84 2.84 2.42
CA ASP A 186 -13.47 3.27 2.17
C ASP A 186 -12.47 2.64 3.15
N VAL A 187 -11.21 2.54 2.72
CA VAL A 187 -10.12 2.07 3.59
C VAL A 187 -9.92 3.08 4.72
N GLY A 188 -10.18 2.64 5.95
CA GLY A 188 -10.09 3.47 7.14
C GLY A 188 -11.41 3.64 7.87
N ASP A 189 -12.54 3.31 7.24
CA ASP A 189 -13.87 3.36 7.84
C ASP A 189 -13.99 2.44 9.05
N LEU A 190 -14.79 2.88 10.02
CA LEU A 190 -15.18 2.12 11.20
C LEU A 190 -16.54 1.48 10.94
N LEU A 191 -16.57 0.16 10.93
CA LEU A 191 -17.78 -0.64 10.71
C LEU A 191 -18.16 -1.36 11.98
N GLU A 192 -19.43 -1.32 12.34
CA GLU A 192 -19.97 -2.11 13.44
C GLU A 192 -20.68 -3.34 12.87
N VAL A 193 -20.11 -4.51 13.14
CA VAL A 193 -20.67 -5.81 12.74
C VAL A 193 -20.93 -6.60 14.01
N GLU A 194 -22.18 -6.96 14.24
CA GLU A 194 -22.60 -7.73 15.42
C GLU A 194 -22.15 -7.09 16.76
N ALA A 195 -22.33 -5.77 16.90
CA ALA A 195 -21.93 -4.98 18.07
C ALA A 195 -20.42 -4.96 18.38
N VAL A 196 -19.58 -5.36 17.41
CA VAL A 196 -18.11 -5.25 17.48
C VAL A 196 -17.63 -4.28 16.41
N GLN A 197 -16.77 -3.34 16.81
CA GLN A 197 -16.19 -2.36 15.90
C GLN A 197 -14.95 -2.90 15.19
N TYR A 198 -14.95 -2.80 13.86
CA TYR A 198 -13.85 -3.17 12.98
C TYR A 198 -13.39 -1.96 12.16
N ARG A 199 -12.10 -1.92 11.80
CA ARG A 199 -11.56 -0.94 10.87
C ARG A 199 -11.21 -1.60 9.56
N VAL A 200 -11.71 -1.06 8.46
CA VAL A 200 -11.40 -1.56 7.10
C VAL A 200 -9.92 -1.33 6.81
N LYS A 201 -9.17 -2.43 6.64
CA LYS A 201 -7.73 -2.38 6.28
C LYS A 201 -7.46 -2.58 4.80
N LYS A 202 -8.26 -3.41 4.14
CA LYS A 202 -8.11 -3.76 2.73
C LYS A 202 -9.47 -4.21 2.20
N ILE A 203 -9.76 -3.88 0.95
CA ILE A 203 -10.95 -4.33 0.22
C ILE A 203 -10.48 -5.24 -0.93
N ASP A 204 -11.21 -6.33 -1.16
CA ASP A 204 -10.96 -7.30 -2.23
C ASP A 204 -12.26 -7.61 -2.98
N LEU A 205 -12.15 -8.02 -4.24
CA LEU A 205 -13.27 -8.26 -5.17
C LEU A 205 -13.82 -9.70 -5.09
N GLN A 206 -13.25 -10.57 -4.25
CA GLN A 206 -13.54 -12.01 -4.27
C GLN A 206 -14.71 -12.48 -3.39
N PHE A 207 -15.34 -11.62 -2.59
CA PHE A 207 -16.38 -12.05 -1.64
C PHE A 207 -17.48 -11.00 -1.47
N ILE A 208 -18.36 -10.90 -2.46
CA ILE A 208 -19.78 -10.58 -2.28
C ILE A 208 -20.55 -11.69 -2.98
#